data_AF-A0A4R0ZKX6-F1
#
_entry.id   AF-A0A4R0ZKX6-F1
#
_cell.length_a   1.000
_cell.length_b   1.000
_cell.length_c   1.000
_cell.angle_alpha   90.00
_cell.angle_beta   90.00
_cell.angle_gamma   90.00
#
_symmetry.space_group_name_H-M   'P 1'
#
loop_
_entity.id
_entity.type
_entity.pdbx_description
1 polymer ?
#
loop_
_entity_poly.entity_id
_entity_poly.type
_entity_poly.pdbx_seq_one_letter_code
_entity_poly.pdbx_strand_id
1 'polypeptide(L)'
;MKSFLQSGGIVGGLLVLLVLPLLLLDIGLIWLLERSLSAPLSLLIALCCFYSISFGFGLLIDGFGAVLASLRYTRALPFLRAVGHLATSAGSLYSVTWLFPNVALSPLTMSVIVFVHWLGAHLWLRNDSPGKAGTAPNDSLDHQIVQMLRTATVPDCVETIQQQYPNVSKLEILRRVRRISR
;
A
#
# COMPACT_ATOMS: atom_id res chain seq x y z
N MET A 1 13.03 -27.61 16.82
CA MET A 1 11.59 -27.40 17.07
C MET A 1 11.25 -26.16 17.89
N LYS A 2 12.11 -25.65 18.78
CA LYS A 2 11.84 -24.40 19.54
C LYS A 2 11.82 -23.11 18.69
N SER A 3 12.58 -23.04 17.58
CA SER A 3 12.62 -21.85 16.72
C SER A 3 11.37 -21.64 15.85
N PHE A 4 10.64 -22.71 15.50
CA PHE A 4 9.45 -22.62 14.65
C PHE A 4 8.22 -22.10 15.43
N LEU A 5 8.10 -22.47 16.72
CA LEU A 5 7.07 -21.96 17.63
C LEU A 5 7.31 -20.49 18.01
N GLN A 6 8.57 -20.06 18.10
CA GLN A 6 8.91 -18.67 18.43
C GLN A 6 8.67 -17.72 17.24
N SER A 7 8.88 -18.19 16.00
CA SER A 7 8.53 -17.46 14.78
C SER A 7 7.01 -17.35 14.58
N GLY A 8 6.27 -18.45 14.81
CA GLY A 8 4.81 -18.47 14.70
C GLY A 8 4.11 -17.53 15.68
N GLY A 9 4.63 -17.39 16.90
CA GLY A 9 4.07 -16.46 17.90
C GLY A 9 4.23 -14.98 17.53
N ILE A 10 5.36 -14.61 16.90
CA ILE A 10 5.61 -13.23 16.47
C ILE A 10 4.74 -12.88 15.25
N VAL A 11 4.68 -13.76 14.26
CA VAL A 11 3.84 -13.55 13.05
C VAL A 11 2.36 -13.55 13.42
N GLY A 12 1.92 -14.47 14.27
CA GLY A 12 0.55 -14.52 14.77
C GLY A 12 0.19 -13.29 15.62
N GLY A 13 1.08 -12.85 16.49
CA GLY A 13 0.88 -11.63 17.30
C GLY A 13 0.81 -10.37 16.45
N LEU A 14 1.67 -10.23 15.44
CA LEU A 14 1.65 -9.10 14.51
C LEU A 14 0.37 -9.08 13.67
N LEU A 15 -0.07 -10.27 13.21
CA LEU A 15 -1.31 -10.42 12.46
C LEU A 15 -2.53 -10.02 13.30
N VAL A 16 -2.58 -10.45 14.58
CA VAL A 16 -3.65 -10.04 15.50
C VAL A 16 -3.62 -8.53 15.72
N LEU A 17 -2.44 -7.93 15.89
CA LEU A 17 -2.29 -6.50 16.11
C LEU A 17 -2.72 -5.67 14.88
N LEU A 18 -2.58 -6.23 13.68
CA LEU A 18 -3.06 -5.63 12.43
C LEU A 18 -4.57 -5.83 12.22
N VAL A 19 -5.09 -7.03 12.46
CA VAL A 19 -6.48 -7.41 12.16
C VAL A 19 -7.45 -6.88 13.21
N LEU A 20 -7.07 -6.86 14.48
CA LEU A 20 -7.93 -6.41 15.58
C LEU A 20 -8.50 -4.98 15.40
N PRO A 21 -7.70 -3.95 15.05
CA PRO A 21 -8.25 -2.61 14.85
C PRO A 21 -9.21 -2.53 13.66
N LEU A 22 -8.95 -3.27 12.56
CA LEU A 22 -9.88 -3.35 11.44
C LEU A 22 -11.17 -4.09 11.83
N LEU A 23 -11.07 -5.16 12.60
CA LEU A 23 -12.22 -5.91 13.10
C LEU A 23 -13.13 -5.02 13.97
N LEU A 24 -12.53 -4.25 14.88
CA LEU A 24 -13.26 -3.29 15.71
C LEU A 24 -13.90 -2.18 14.88
N LEU A 25 -13.21 -1.71 13.84
CA LEU A 25 -13.74 -0.73 12.90
C LEU A 25 -14.98 -1.27 12.17
N ASP A 26 -14.91 -2.49 11.64
CA ASP A 26 -16.05 -3.11 10.94
C ASP A 26 -17.23 -3.34 11.89
N ILE A 27 -16.99 -3.82 13.12
CA ILE A 27 -18.05 -3.96 14.13
C ILE A 27 -18.67 -2.59 14.44
N GLY A 28 -17.85 -1.55 14.59
CA GLY A 28 -18.32 -0.18 14.83
C GLY A 28 -19.13 0.39 13.67
N LEU A 29 -18.71 0.14 12.43
CA LEU A 29 -19.46 0.51 11.22
C LEU A 29 -20.80 -0.22 11.17
N ILE A 30 -20.81 -1.53 11.40
CA ILE A 30 -22.06 -2.30 11.38
C ILE A 30 -22.98 -1.85 12.52
N TRP A 31 -22.46 -1.58 13.71
CA TRP A 31 -23.27 -1.04 14.81
C TRP A 31 -23.84 0.35 14.51
N LEU A 32 -23.09 1.20 13.79
CA LEU A 32 -23.52 2.54 13.40
C LEU A 32 -24.57 2.52 12.28
N LEU A 33 -24.40 1.64 11.30
CA LEU A 33 -25.25 1.58 10.10
C LEU A 33 -26.44 0.62 10.26
N GLU A 34 -26.27 -0.49 10.99
CA GLU A 34 -27.34 -1.45 11.30
C GLU A 34 -27.84 -1.22 12.73
N ARG A 35 -29.09 -0.77 12.83
CA ARG A 35 -29.72 -0.40 14.12
C ARG A 35 -29.88 -1.56 15.11
N SER A 36 -29.71 -2.81 14.66
CA SER A 36 -29.77 -4.01 15.51
C SER A 36 -28.79 -5.10 15.09
N LEU A 37 -27.97 -5.55 16.03
CA LEU A 37 -27.10 -6.72 15.87
C LEU A 37 -27.85 -7.97 16.34
N SER A 38 -28.64 -8.58 15.46
CA SER A 38 -29.48 -9.74 15.80
C SER A 38 -28.68 -11.01 16.14
N ALA A 39 -27.41 -11.11 15.72
CA ALA A 39 -26.56 -12.28 15.94
C ALA A 39 -25.06 -11.93 16.05
N PRO A 40 -24.58 -11.43 17.21
CA PRO A 40 -23.20 -10.96 17.36
C PRO A 40 -22.15 -12.07 17.17
N LEU A 41 -22.46 -13.30 17.59
CA LEU A 41 -21.54 -14.43 17.42
C LEU A 41 -21.45 -14.86 15.94
N SER A 42 -22.59 -14.93 15.25
CA SER A 42 -22.59 -15.21 13.80
C SER A 42 -21.89 -14.11 13.01
N LEU A 43 -22.06 -12.85 13.41
CA LEU A 43 -21.37 -11.71 12.81
C LEU A 43 -19.85 -11.82 13.01
N LEU A 44 -19.40 -12.16 14.22
CA LEU A 44 -17.97 -12.32 14.51
C LEU A 44 -17.35 -13.42 13.63
N ILE A 45 -18.02 -14.57 13.52
CA ILE A 45 -17.56 -15.67 12.66
C ILE A 45 -17.56 -15.24 11.19
N ALA A 46 -18.61 -14.56 10.72
CA ALA A 46 -18.72 -14.05 9.36
C ALA A 46 -17.56 -13.08 9.04
N LEU A 47 -17.26 -12.14 9.95
CA LEU A 47 -16.12 -11.24 9.81
C LEU A 47 -14.80 -12.02 9.75
N CYS A 48 -14.56 -12.96 10.67
CA CYS A 48 -13.36 -13.81 10.63
C CYS A 48 -13.20 -14.56 9.28
N CYS A 49 -14.30 -15.07 8.71
CA CYS A 49 -14.30 -15.66 7.37
C CYS A 49 -13.96 -14.63 6.29
N PHE A 50 -14.53 -13.43 6.37
CA PHE A 50 -14.26 -12.35 5.43
C PHE A 50 -12.79 -11.96 5.42
N TYR A 51 -12.16 -11.81 6.60
CA TYR A 51 -10.72 -11.53 6.71
C TYR A 51 -9.88 -12.66 6.12
N SER A 52 -10.23 -13.91 6.42
CA SER A 52 -9.50 -15.09 5.92
C SER A 52 -9.54 -15.20 4.40
N ILE A 53 -10.73 -15.00 3.82
CA ILE A 53 -10.95 -15.03 2.37
C ILE A 53 -10.25 -13.85 1.69
N SER A 54 -10.41 -12.64 2.24
CA SER A 54 -9.78 -11.42 1.71
C SER A 54 -8.26 -11.53 1.73
N PHE A 55 -7.68 -12.09 2.80
CA PHE A 55 -6.24 -12.33 2.89
C PHE A 55 -5.77 -13.31 1.80
N GLY A 56 -6.46 -14.45 1.66
CA GLY A 56 -6.11 -15.45 0.65
C GLY A 56 -6.16 -14.90 -0.78
N PHE A 57 -7.25 -14.22 -1.14
CA PHE A 57 -7.38 -13.59 -2.46
C PHE A 57 -6.42 -12.41 -2.64
N GLY A 58 -6.14 -11.64 -1.59
CA GLY A 58 -5.14 -10.56 -1.62
C GLY A 58 -3.77 -11.07 -2.03
N LEU A 59 -3.31 -12.18 -1.45
CA LEU A 59 -2.06 -12.83 -1.83
C LEU A 59 -2.04 -13.27 -3.30
N LEU A 60 -3.18 -13.75 -3.82
CA LEU A 60 -3.29 -14.11 -5.24
C LEU A 60 -3.15 -12.87 -6.14
N ILE A 61 -3.86 -11.79 -5.83
CA ILE A 61 -3.78 -10.53 -6.59
C ILE A 61 -2.36 -9.96 -6.58
N ASP A 62 -1.69 -9.99 -5.43
CA ASP A 62 -0.31 -9.52 -5.33
C ASP A 62 0.65 -10.42 -6.11
N GLY A 63 0.46 -11.74 -6.08
CA GLY A 63 1.18 -12.71 -6.88
C GLY A 63 1.02 -12.48 -8.39
N PHE A 64 -0.22 -12.31 -8.85
CA PHE A 64 -0.51 -11.94 -10.25
C PHE A 64 0.14 -10.60 -10.61
N GLY A 65 0.08 -9.62 -9.70
CA GLY A 65 0.74 -8.34 -9.85
C GLY A 65 2.26 -8.44 -9.96
N ALA A 66 2.91 -9.42 -9.31
CA ALA A 66 4.34 -9.65 -9.42
C ALA A 66 4.71 -10.29 -10.78
N VAL A 67 3.90 -11.24 -11.26
CA VAL A 67 4.06 -11.85 -12.58
C VAL A 67 3.88 -10.83 -13.71
N LEU A 68 2.85 -9.97 -13.62
CA LEU A 68 2.66 -8.91 -14.61
C LEU A 68 3.81 -7.89 -14.62
N ALA A 69 4.40 -7.62 -13.45
CA ALA A 69 5.57 -6.75 -13.35
C ALA A 69 6.79 -7.35 -14.07
N SER A 70 7.02 -8.67 -13.96
CA SER A 70 8.14 -9.35 -14.63
C SER A 70 7.99 -9.33 -16.16
N LEU A 71 6.75 -9.28 -16.66
CA LEU A 71 6.41 -9.14 -18.08
C LEU A 71 6.48 -7.69 -18.61
N ARG A 72 7.04 -6.75 -17.82
CA ARG A 72 7.18 -5.31 -18.16
C ARG A 72 5.86 -4.55 -18.36
N TYR A 73 4.73 -5.03 -17.86
CA TYR A 73 3.45 -4.30 -17.85
C TYR A 73 3.37 -3.27 -16.71
N THR A 74 4.36 -2.37 -16.61
CA THR A 74 4.54 -1.50 -15.45
C THR A 74 3.56 -0.32 -15.37
N ARG A 75 3.01 0.13 -16.51
CA ARG A 75 2.17 1.35 -16.57
C ARG A 75 0.75 1.15 -16.05
N ALA A 76 0.15 -0.03 -16.29
CA ALA A 76 -1.20 -0.36 -15.86
C ALA A 76 -1.24 -1.09 -14.50
N LEU A 77 -0.09 -1.54 -14.00
CA LEU A 77 0.00 -2.38 -12.82
C LEU A 77 -0.63 -1.79 -11.54
N PRO A 78 -0.42 -0.50 -11.20
CA PRO A 78 -1.02 0.08 -10.00
C PRO A 78 -2.54 0.09 -10.07
N PHE A 79 -3.09 0.43 -11.23
CA PHE A 79 -4.53 0.44 -11.47
C PHE A 79 -5.12 -0.97 -11.40
N LEU A 80 -4.49 -1.96 -12.06
CA LEU A 80 -4.94 -3.35 -12.02
C LEU A 80 -4.89 -3.94 -10.61
N ARG A 81 -3.87 -3.62 -9.81
CA ARG A 81 -3.81 -4.01 -8.40
C ARG A 81 -4.93 -3.37 -7.60
N ALA A 82 -5.16 -2.07 -7.75
CA ALA A 82 -6.23 -1.37 -7.04
C ALA A 82 -7.62 -1.94 -7.38
N VAL A 83 -7.89 -2.25 -8.64
CA VAL A 83 -9.13 -2.90 -9.09
C VAL A 83 -9.22 -4.33 -8.56
N GLY A 84 -8.12 -5.08 -8.60
CA GLY A 84 -8.05 -6.44 -8.05
C GLY A 84 -8.39 -6.49 -6.57
N HIS A 85 -7.83 -5.58 -5.77
CA HIS A 85 -8.12 -5.47 -4.33
C HIS A 85 -9.57 -5.05 -4.05
N LEU A 86 -10.15 -4.19 -4.89
CA LEU A 86 -11.59 -3.85 -4.80
C LEU A 86 -12.45 -5.09 -5.05
N ALA A 87 -12.16 -5.81 -6.13
CA ALA A 87 -12.89 -7.03 -6.51
C ALA A 87 -12.74 -8.13 -5.45
N THR A 88 -11.55 -8.27 -4.87
CA THR A 88 -11.28 -9.18 -3.75
C THR A 88 -12.15 -8.84 -2.54
N SER A 89 -12.17 -7.57 -2.12
CA SER A 89 -12.96 -7.14 -0.96
C SER A 89 -14.47 -7.32 -1.18
N ALA A 90 -14.97 -6.97 -2.36
CA ALA A 90 -16.37 -7.17 -2.70
C ALA A 90 -16.73 -8.67 -2.80
N GLY A 91 -15.90 -9.45 -3.48
CA GLY A 91 -16.11 -10.89 -3.68
C GLY A 91 -16.05 -11.68 -2.38
N SER A 92 -15.12 -11.34 -1.48
CA SER A 92 -15.01 -11.97 -0.17
C SER A 92 -16.22 -11.65 0.70
N LEU A 93 -16.65 -10.39 0.76
CA LEU A 93 -17.80 -9.98 1.56
C LEU A 93 -19.10 -10.62 1.04
N TYR A 94 -19.29 -10.65 -0.28
CA TYR A 94 -20.44 -11.31 -0.90
C TYR A 94 -20.47 -12.82 -0.61
N SER A 95 -19.31 -13.49 -0.71
CA SER A 95 -19.17 -14.91 -0.37
C SER A 95 -19.54 -15.19 1.09
N VAL A 96 -19.17 -14.29 2.01
CA VAL A 96 -19.53 -14.41 3.42
C VAL A 96 -21.02 -14.21 3.64
N THR A 97 -21.65 -13.20 3.02
CA THR A 97 -23.11 -13.01 3.13
C THR A 97 -23.90 -14.20 2.58
N TRP A 98 -23.33 -14.91 1.59
CA TRP A 98 -23.90 -16.15 1.08
C TRP A 98 -23.79 -17.32 2.08
N LEU A 99 -22.63 -17.46 2.74
CA LEU A 99 -22.38 -18.52 3.74
C LEU A 99 -23.12 -18.27 5.06
N PHE A 100 -23.36 -17.00 5.41
CA PHE A 100 -23.99 -16.57 6.65
C PHE A 100 -25.25 -15.75 6.36
N PRO A 101 -26.34 -16.37 5.87
CA PRO A 101 -27.56 -15.65 5.49
C PRO A 101 -28.24 -14.92 6.66
N ASN A 102 -27.96 -15.34 7.90
CA ASN A 102 -28.44 -14.69 9.13
C ASN A 102 -27.73 -13.35 9.40
N VAL A 103 -26.59 -13.09 8.76
CA VAL A 103 -25.86 -11.83 8.80
C VAL A 103 -26.28 -11.01 7.58
N ALA A 104 -27.53 -10.54 7.62
CA ALA A 104 -28.07 -9.67 6.59
C ALA A 104 -27.52 -8.26 6.79
N LEU A 105 -26.58 -7.85 5.94
CA LEU A 105 -26.07 -6.48 5.90
C LEU A 105 -26.82 -5.71 4.81
N SER A 106 -27.17 -4.45 5.07
CA SER A 106 -27.69 -3.58 4.04
C SER A 106 -26.64 -3.34 2.93
N PRO A 107 -27.07 -3.08 1.69
CA PRO A 107 -26.14 -2.76 0.59
C PRO A 107 -25.24 -1.56 0.91
N LEU A 108 -25.74 -0.61 1.71
CA LEU A 108 -24.96 0.53 2.17
C LEU A 108 -23.82 0.10 3.09
N THR A 109 -24.11 -0.71 4.13
CA THR A 109 -23.11 -1.25 5.05
C THR A 109 -22.05 -2.05 4.29
N MET A 110 -22.47 -2.90 3.36
CA MET A 110 -21.53 -3.67 2.52
C MET A 110 -20.63 -2.77 1.68
N SER A 111 -21.19 -1.73 1.07
CA SER A 111 -20.43 -0.78 0.24
C SER A 111 -19.39 -0.02 1.06
N VAL A 112 -19.73 0.40 2.28
CA VAL A 112 -18.81 1.11 3.19
C VAL A 112 -17.67 0.20 3.62
N ILE A 113 -17.96 -1.05 4.01
CA ILE A 113 -16.92 -2.03 4.39
C ILE A 113 -15.98 -2.28 3.21
N VAL A 114 -16.51 -2.56 2.01
CA VAL A 114 -15.69 -2.77 0.81
C VAL A 114 -14.82 -1.55 0.52
N PHE A 115 -15.37 -0.34 0.64
CA PHE A 115 -14.63 0.89 0.41
C PHE A 115 -13.49 1.09 1.42
N VAL A 116 -13.73 0.86 2.70
CA VAL A 116 -12.71 0.97 3.76
C VAL A 116 -11.57 -0.01 3.53
N HIS A 117 -11.89 -1.25 3.19
CA HIS A 117 -10.89 -2.29 2.93
C HIS A 117 -10.10 -2.02 1.64
N TRP A 118 -10.78 -1.62 0.58
CA TRP A 118 -10.12 -1.19 -0.66
C TRP A 118 -9.20 0.01 -0.43
N LEU A 119 -9.67 1.03 0.29
CA LEU A 119 -8.89 2.23 0.60
C LEU A 119 -7.68 1.87 1.46
N GLY A 120 -7.86 1.01 2.47
CA GLY A 120 -6.78 0.48 3.30
C GLY A 120 -5.71 -0.23 2.47
N ALA A 121 -6.12 -1.14 1.59
CA ALA A 121 -5.22 -1.84 0.67
C ALA A 121 -4.50 -0.87 -0.29
N HIS A 122 -5.22 0.11 -0.84
CA HIS A 122 -4.64 1.12 -1.72
C HIS A 122 -3.61 2.00 -1.00
N LEU A 123 -3.89 2.44 0.23
CA LEU A 123 -2.96 3.22 1.04
C LEU A 123 -1.72 2.39 1.42
N TRP A 124 -1.92 1.12 1.77
CA TRP A 124 -0.84 0.18 2.02
C TRP A 124 0.08 0.04 0.81
N LEU A 125 -0.47 -0.27 -0.37
CA LEU A 125 0.28 -0.41 -1.62
C LEU A 125 1.03 0.86 -2.04
N ARG A 126 0.48 2.03 -1.71
CA ARG A 126 1.15 3.32 -1.94
C ARG A 126 2.35 3.52 -1.02
N ASN A 127 2.25 3.05 0.23
CA ASN A 127 3.34 3.11 1.20
C ASN A 127 4.44 2.07 0.90
N ASP A 128 4.05 0.92 0.35
CA ASP A 128 4.94 -0.19 -0.04
C ASP A 128 5.60 0.03 -1.41
N SER A 129 5.12 1.01 -2.19
CA SER A 129 5.87 1.49 -3.33
C SER A 129 7.14 2.12 -2.80
N PRO A 130 8.33 1.60 -3.11
CA PRO A 130 9.56 2.29 -2.80
C PRO A 130 9.52 3.60 -3.59
N GLY A 131 9.07 4.67 -2.94
CA GLY A 131 9.34 6.02 -3.39
C GLY A 131 10.85 6.12 -3.40
N LYS A 132 11.47 5.86 -4.55
CA LYS A 132 12.91 6.01 -4.78
C LYS A 132 13.75 5.68 -3.55
N ALA A 133 13.60 4.49 -2.97
CA ALA A 133 14.53 3.99 -1.97
C ALA A 133 15.83 3.48 -2.63
N GLY A 134 16.26 4.16 -3.69
CA GLY A 134 17.66 4.34 -3.94
C GLY A 134 17.97 5.72 -3.39
N THR A 135 18.61 5.78 -2.23
CA THR A 135 19.66 6.77 -1.97
C THR A 135 20.70 6.62 -3.08
N ALA A 136 20.33 7.04 -4.29
CA ALA A 136 21.28 7.32 -5.32
C ALA A 136 22.10 8.50 -4.79
N PRO A 137 23.43 8.53 -4.97
CA PRO A 137 24.25 9.72 -4.73
C PRO A 137 23.79 10.99 -5.48
N ASN A 138 22.70 10.89 -6.24
CA ASN A 138 22.03 11.92 -7.00
C ASN A 138 21.14 12.84 -6.16
N ASP A 139 20.49 12.38 -5.08
CA ASP A 139 19.58 13.25 -4.31
C ASP A 139 20.38 14.23 -3.42
N SER A 140 21.55 13.81 -2.92
CA SER A 140 22.49 14.73 -2.24
C SER A 140 23.05 15.78 -3.19
N LEU A 141 23.31 15.40 -4.44
CA LEU A 141 23.82 16.29 -5.48
C LEU A 141 22.76 17.31 -5.91
N ASP A 142 21.50 16.87 -6.04
CA ASP A 142 20.38 17.75 -6.37
C ASP A 142 20.08 18.75 -5.23
N HIS A 143 20.16 18.32 -3.96
CA HIS A 143 20.06 19.23 -2.81
C HIS A 143 21.20 20.26 -2.77
N GLN A 144 22.44 19.86 -3.06
CA GLN A 144 23.57 20.78 -3.16
C GLN A 144 23.45 21.75 -4.34
N ILE A 145 22.97 21.30 -5.51
CA ILE A 145 22.68 22.18 -6.65
C ILE A 145 21.68 23.27 -6.25
N VAL A 146 20.59 22.90 -5.57
CA VAL A 146 19.56 23.87 -5.14
C VAL A 146 20.14 24.88 -4.14
N GLN A 147 20.98 24.45 -3.21
CA GLN A 147 21.61 25.34 -2.25
C GLN A 147 22.60 26.29 -2.91
N MET A 148 23.43 25.81 -3.84
CA MET A 148 24.40 26.65 -4.57
C MET A 148 23.74 27.62 -5.53
N LEU A 149 22.65 27.22 -6.20
CA LEU A 149 21.88 28.11 -7.08
C LEU A 149 21.21 29.28 -6.33
N ARG A 150 21.07 29.21 -5.01
CA ARG A 150 20.58 30.34 -4.20
C ARG A 150 21.62 31.43 -3.97
N THR A 151 22.90 31.11 -4.08
CA THR A 151 24.00 32.00 -3.69
C THR A 151 25.02 32.27 -4.81
N ALA A 152 25.01 31.49 -5.89
CA ALA A 152 25.97 31.56 -6.98
C ALA A 152 25.30 31.52 -8.36
N THR A 153 26.03 31.95 -9.39
CA THR A 153 25.54 31.87 -10.77
C THR A 153 25.63 30.44 -11.31
N VAL A 154 24.80 30.10 -12.30
CA VAL A 154 24.77 28.79 -12.96
C VAL A 154 26.17 28.27 -13.38
N PRO A 155 27.07 29.06 -14.00
CA PRO A 155 28.41 28.58 -14.34
C PRO A 155 29.27 28.22 -13.12
N ASP A 156 29.25 29.04 -12.06
CA ASP A 156 30.03 28.79 -10.84
C ASP A 156 29.53 27.53 -10.09
N CYS A 157 28.21 27.30 -10.12
CA CYS A 157 27.60 26.11 -9.55
C CYS A 157 28.08 24.83 -10.24
N VAL A 158 28.15 24.83 -11.58
CA VAL A 158 28.62 23.67 -12.36
C VAL A 158 30.09 23.37 -12.10
N GLU A 159 30.93 24.41 -11.99
CA GLU A 159 32.37 24.24 -11.74
C GLU A 159 32.65 23.70 -10.33
N THR A 160 31.95 24.22 -9.33
CA THR A 160 32.08 23.78 -7.92
C THR A 160 31.65 22.31 -7.75
N ILE A 161 30.55 21.91 -8.40
CA ILE A 161 30.05 20.52 -8.34
C ILE A 161 30.96 19.57 -9.11
N GLN A 162 31.54 19.99 -10.23
CA GLN A 162 32.50 19.17 -10.98
C GLN A 162 33.76 18.88 -10.17
N GLN A 163 34.22 19.84 -9.33
CA GLN A 163 35.33 19.63 -8.42
C GLN A 163 34.99 18.68 -7.27
N GLN A 164 33.78 18.77 -6.72
CA GLN A 164 33.32 17.89 -5.62
C GLN A 164 32.96 16.47 -6.10
N TYR A 165 32.55 16.31 -7.36
CA TYR A 165 32.15 15.04 -7.96
C TYR A 165 32.88 14.79 -9.30
N PRO A 166 34.18 14.46 -9.27
CA PRO A 166 34.97 14.24 -10.49
C PRO A 166 34.49 13.05 -11.32
N ASN A 167 33.75 12.12 -10.70
CA ASN A 167 33.19 10.93 -11.35
C ASN A 167 31.90 11.20 -12.14
N VAL A 168 31.34 12.41 -12.08
CA VAL A 168 30.11 12.79 -12.79
C VAL A 168 30.45 13.62 -14.02
N SER A 169 29.79 13.32 -15.15
CA SER A 169 30.04 14.03 -16.41
C SER A 169 29.51 15.48 -16.36
N LYS A 170 30.31 16.44 -16.83
CA LYS A 170 29.94 17.87 -16.87
C LYS A 170 28.59 18.13 -17.56
N LEU A 171 28.27 17.32 -18.58
CA LEU A 171 27.05 17.40 -19.36
C LEU A 171 25.82 16.96 -18.54
N GLU A 172 25.99 16.00 -17.64
CA GLU A 172 24.95 15.57 -16.71
C GLU A 172 24.66 16.61 -15.63
N ILE A 173 25.70 17.23 -15.05
CA ILE A 173 25.55 18.33 -14.08
C ILE A 173 24.80 19.50 -14.73
N LEU A 174 25.20 19.91 -15.94
CA LEU A 174 24.58 21.03 -16.66
C LEU A 174 23.10 20.77 -16.99
N ARG A 175 22.75 19.53 -17.39
CA ARG A 175 21.34 19.15 -17.59
C ARG A 175 20.52 19.23 -16.31
N ARG A 176 21.10 18.85 -15.16
CA ARG A 176 20.40 18.90 -13.86
C ARG A 176 20.24 20.34 -13.37
N VAL A 177 21.28 21.15 -13.43
CA VAL A 177 21.23 22.57 -13.07
C VAL A 177 20.19 23.30 -13.93
N ARG A 178 20.15 23.08 -15.25
CA ARG A 178 19.14 23.68 -16.14
C ARG A 178 17.72 23.18 -15.87
N ARG A 179 17.56 21.93 -15.42
CA ARG A 179 16.24 21.38 -15.03
C ARG A 179 15.72 22.04 -13.76
N ILE A 180 16.62 22.31 -12.81
CA ILE A 180 16.29 22.88 -11.50
C ILE A 180 16.11 24.40 -11.57
N SER A 181 16.82 25.09 -12.46
CA SER A 181 16.73 26.54 -12.63
C SER A 181 15.55 27.01 -13.49
N ARG A 182 14.69 26.10 -13.96
CA ARG A 182 13.51 26.41 -14.78
C ARG A 182 12.26 26.31 -13.94
#